data_AF-A0A0Q0WFP4-F1
#
_entry.id   AF-A0A0Q0WFP4-F1
#
_cell.length_a   1.000
_cell.length_b   1.000
_cell.length_c   1.000
_cell.angle_alpha   90.00
_cell.angle_beta   90.00
_cell.angle_gamma   90.00
#
_symmetry.space_group_name_H-M   'P 1'
#
loop_
_entity.id
_entity.type
_entity.pdbx_description
1 polymer ?
#
loop_
_entity_poly.entity_id
_entity_poly.type
_entity_poly.pdbx_seq_one_letter_code
_entity_poly.pdbx_strand_id
1 'polypeptide(L)'
;MKPILQVALDLLELERAVQIALEAAEGGADWIEAGTPLIKSEGMDAVRELKRALPGKKIVADMKTVDTGAMEVEMAAKAGANIVAILASSDNSTITDALRAAKKYGVEIMVDLLGAPDPVARSREMEALGVDYVCVHVGIDQQMMGRRAIDFLDQILGHVNIPLAVAGGIDADSAAEAIASGASIVIVGGSVTRSPDVTKSGKMIREAMDSALERYDRKAKKSMDEEMIEIFREVSTPNISDAMHRKGAMRDILPINPGKKIVGKAITVQTFEGDWAKSVEAIDLAGPENVIVIYNGSRYISCWGGLATQSCKMKGVAGVVIDGAVRDLDEVKELDYPIFASSITPSAGEPKGMGEINAEITCGGRSVRPGDIIVGDDSGVIVIPKERGYEIARRAKEVEKNESRLREEIKRGKTLSEVANLKKWEKK
;
A
#
# COMPACT_ATOMS: atom_id res chain seq x y z
N MET A 1 -6.25 16.15 -26.75
CA MET A 1 -5.13 16.89 -26.11
C MET A 1 -4.11 15.85 -25.66
N LYS A 2 -2.80 16.12 -25.72
CA LYS A 2 -1.81 15.18 -25.18
C LYS A 2 -1.95 15.14 -23.64
N PRO A 3 -2.11 13.97 -23.01
CA PRO A 3 -2.19 13.88 -21.56
C PRO A 3 -0.90 14.32 -20.87
N ILE A 4 -1.07 14.95 -19.72
CA ILE A 4 0.01 15.47 -18.90
C ILE A 4 0.44 14.44 -17.87
N LEU A 5 1.74 14.16 -17.82
CA LEU A 5 2.35 13.42 -16.71
C LEU A 5 2.94 14.41 -15.70
N GLN A 6 2.39 14.43 -14.49
CA GLN A 6 2.87 15.24 -13.38
C GLN A 6 3.51 14.33 -12.32
N VAL A 7 4.69 14.70 -11.82
CA VAL A 7 5.39 13.95 -10.77
C VAL A 7 5.40 14.74 -9.47
N ALA A 8 4.80 14.18 -8.42
CA ALA A 8 4.71 14.75 -7.08
C ALA A 8 5.88 14.31 -6.18
N LEU A 9 6.64 15.30 -5.71
CA LEU A 9 7.83 15.11 -4.88
C LEU A 9 7.47 15.20 -3.39
N ASP A 10 6.78 14.18 -2.88
CA ASP A 10 6.43 14.04 -1.46
C ASP A 10 7.63 13.52 -0.62
N LEU A 11 8.67 14.35 -0.55
CA LEU A 11 9.92 14.08 0.16
C LEU A 11 10.15 15.17 1.21
N LEU A 12 11.10 14.95 2.13
CA LEU A 12 11.48 15.98 3.10
C LEU A 12 12.80 16.64 2.72
N GLU A 13 13.69 15.96 2.00
CA GLU A 13 15.02 16.46 1.67
C GLU A 13 15.08 17.12 0.29
N LEU A 14 15.45 18.41 0.24
CA LEU A 14 15.50 19.20 -0.99
C LEU A 14 16.46 18.63 -2.04
N GLU A 15 17.69 18.31 -1.66
CA GLU A 15 18.72 17.83 -2.58
C GLU A 15 18.26 16.56 -3.32
N ARG A 16 17.63 15.64 -2.56
CA ARG A 16 17.05 14.41 -3.11
C ARG A 16 15.86 14.72 -4.03
N ALA A 17 14.99 15.65 -3.64
CA ALA A 17 13.85 16.04 -4.47
C ALA A 17 14.29 16.63 -5.82
N VAL A 18 15.33 17.47 -5.83
CA VAL A 18 15.90 18.03 -7.06
C VAL A 18 16.50 16.94 -7.95
N GLN A 19 17.23 15.99 -7.38
CA GLN A 19 17.76 14.85 -8.15
C GLN A 19 16.62 14.05 -8.81
N ILE A 20 15.60 13.67 -8.05
CA ILE A 20 14.45 12.90 -8.56
C ILE A 20 13.68 13.71 -9.60
N ALA A 21 13.57 15.03 -9.46
CA ALA A 21 12.95 15.90 -10.44
C ALA A 21 13.64 15.85 -11.81
N LEU A 22 14.98 15.88 -11.83
CA LEU A 22 15.78 15.79 -13.05
C LEU A 22 15.57 14.44 -13.74
N GLU A 23 15.69 13.34 -12.98
CA GLU A 23 15.48 11.98 -13.47
C GLU A 23 14.05 11.77 -13.98
N ALA A 24 13.04 12.31 -13.28
CA ALA A 24 11.64 12.26 -13.69
C ALA A 24 11.38 13.07 -14.98
N ALA A 25 12.01 14.23 -15.14
CA ALA A 25 11.93 15.03 -16.36
C ALA A 25 12.53 14.31 -17.57
N GLU A 26 13.66 13.62 -17.39
CA GLU A 26 14.23 12.70 -18.39
C GLU A 26 13.32 11.48 -18.65
N GLY A 27 12.60 11.06 -17.61
CA GLY A 27 11.58 10.00 -17.66
C GLY A 27 10.32 10.39 -18.41
N GLY A 28 10.18 11.65 -18.86
CA GLY A 28 9.03 12.11 -19.63
C GLY A 28 7.95 12.81 -18.81
N ALA A 29 8.22 13.21 -17.56
CA ALA A 29 7.35 14.10 -16.80
C ALA A 29 7.22 15.46 -17.49
N ASP A 30 6.00 15.94 -17.69
CA ASP A 30 5.74 17.29 -18.20
C ASP A 30 5.82 18.32 -17.08
N TRP A 31 5.21 18.00 -15.94
CA TRP A 31 5.09 18.87 -14.78
C TRP A 31 5.79 18.24 -13.58
N ILE A 32 6.44 19.08 -12.78
CA ILE A 32 7.08 18.67 -11.53
C ILE A 32 6.40 19.43 -10.39
N GLU A 33 5.95 18.70 -9.39
CA GLU A 33 5.26 19.24 -8.23
C GLU A 33 6.16 19.20 -7.00
N ALA A 34 6.34 20.38 -6.37
CA ALA A 34 6.79 20.47 -5.00
C ALA A 34 5.64 20.01 -4.10
N GLY A 35 5.72 18.77 -3.61
CA GLY A 35 4.68 18.18 -2.78
C GLY A 35 4.55 18.86 -1.42
N THR A 36 3.39 18.71 -0.78
CA THR A 36 3.10 19.31 0.53
C THR A 36 4.20 19.03 1.58
N PRO A 37 4.73 17.80 1.76
CA PRO A 37 5.77 17.53 2.76
C PRO A 37 7.07 18.29 2.49
N LEU A 38 7.45 18.44 1.22
CA LEU A 38 8.68 19.13 0.80
C LEU A 38 8.56 20.62 1.08
N ILE A 39 7.42 21.22 0.70
CA ILE A 39 7.12 22.62 1.00
C ILE A 39 7.09 22.88 2.52
N LYS A 40 6.55 21.94 3.31
CA LYS A 40 6.53 22.08 4.77
C LYS A 40 7.92 21.96 5.41
N SER A 41 8.83 21.18 4.82
CA SER A 41 10.20 21.02 5.32
C SER A 41 11.09 22.21 4.93
N GLU A 42 11.01 22.63 3.67
CA GLU A 42 12.00 23.52 3.03
C GLU A 42 11.44 24.90 2.67
N GLY A 43 10.14 25.12 2.88
CA GLY A 43 9.44 26.33 2.48
C GLY A 43 9.44 26.53 0.95
N MET A 44 9.44 27.79 0.53
CA MET A 44 9.43 28.15 -0.90
C MET A 44 10.77 27.95 -1.61
N ASP A 45 11.84 27.63 -0.87
CA ASP A 45 13.12 27.27 -1.51
C ASP A 45 13.00 25.96 -2.30
N ALA A 46 12.09 25.06 -1.90
CA ALA A 46 11.72 23.90 -2.71
C ALA A 46 11.29 24.29 -4.13
N VAL A 47 10.38 25.25 -4.25
CA VAL A 47 9.87 25.72 -5.55
C VAL A 47 10.97 26.45 -6.33
N ARG A 48 11.77 27.29 -5.65
CA ARG A 48 12.86 28.06 -6.30
C ARG A 48 13.93 27.15 -6.90
N GLU A 49 14.39 26.16 -6.13
CA GLU A 49 15.44 25.24 -6.59
C GLU A 49 14.93 24.31 -7.69
N LEU A 50 13.69 23.81 -7.60
CA LEU A 50 13.07 23.04 -8.69
C LEU A 50 12.95 23.88 -9.98
N LYS A 51 12.53 25.15 -9.87
CA LYS A 51 12.45 26.04 -11.03
C LYS A 51 13.83 26.34 -11.62
N ARG A 52 14.86 26.49 -10.78
CA ARG A 52 16.25 26.69 -11.22
C ARG A 52 16.79 25.46 -11.94
N ALA A 53 16.54 24.27 -11.40
CA ALA A 53 17.00 23.01 -11.99
C ALA A 53 16.29 22.67 -13.30
N LEU A 54 15.01 23.03 -13.43
CA LEU A 54 14.15 22.69 -14.57
C LEU A 54 13.43 23.91 -15.15
N PRO A 55 14.15 24.90 -15.72
CA PRO A 55 13.55 26.17 -16.16
C PRO A 55 12.48 25.98 -17.25
N GLY A 56 12.62 24.95 -18.09
CA GLY A 56 11.69 24.62 -19.18
C GLY A 56 10.50 23.73 -18.79
N LYS A 57 10.40 23.29 -17.53
CA LYS A 57 9.25 22.51 -17.03
C LYS A 57 8.24 23.41 -16.32
N LYS A 58 6.96 23.00 -16.32
CA LYS A 58 5.97 23.61 -15.43
C LYS A 58 6.20 23.11 -14.01
N ILE A 59 6.28 24.04 -13.07
CA ILE A 59 6.41 23.75 -11.64
C ILE A 59 5.05 23.93 -10.97
N VAL A 60 4.60 22.92 -10.24
CA VAL A 60 3.38 22.95 -9.42
C VAL A 60 3.79 23.11 -7.96
N ALA A 61 3.14 24.01 -7.23
CA ALA A 61 3.26 24.10 -5.79
C ALA A 61 2.00 23.53 -5.12
N ASP A 62 2.11 22.35 -4.52
CA ASP A 62 1.02 21.75 -3.74
C ASP A 62 0.94 22.38 -2.35
N MET A 63 0.39 23.60 -2.31
CA MET A 63 0.29 24.38 -1.08
C MET A 63 -0.77 23.81 -0.13
N LYS A 64 -1.78 23.12 -0.68
CA LYS A 64 -2.99 22.70 0.06
C LYS A 64 -3.58 23.83 0.89
N THR A 65 -3.59 25.02 0.30
CA THR A 65 -4.04 26.27 0.92
C THR A 65 -5.46 26.10 1.43
N VAL A 66 -5.65 26.33 2.73
CA VAL A 66 -6.97 26.34 3.39
C VAL A 66 -7.46 27.75 3.70
N ASP A 67 -6.52 28.67 3.93
CA ASP A 67 -6.75 30.07 4.26
C ASP A 67 -5.71 30.96 3.57
N THR A 68 -5.97 32.26 3.47
CA THR A 68 -5.05 33.26 2.91
C THR A 68 -4.67 33.04 1.43
N GLY A 69 -5.67 32.67 0.61
CA GLY A 69 -5.50 32.29 -0.80
C GLY A 69 -4.60 33.22 -1.62
N ALA A 70 -4.79 34.55 -1.53
CA ALA A 70 -3.97 35.50 -2.25
C ALA A 70 -2.49 35.50 -1.82
N MET A 71 -2.23 35.38 -0.52
CA MET A 71 -0.87 35.41 0.03
C MET A 71 -0.08 34.15 -0.35
N GLU A 72 -0.71 32.97 -0.25
CA GLU A 72 -0.06 31.71 -0.60
C GLU A 72 0.17 31.57 -2.13
N VAL A 73 -0.75 32.05 -2.95
CA VAL A 73 -0.52 32.12 -4.40
C VAL A 73 0.61 33.10 -4.74
N GLU A 74 0.65 34.27 -4.10
CA GLU A 74 1.71 35.27 -4.32
C GLU A 74 3.10 34.71 -3.97
N MET A 75 3.25 34.02 -2.83
CA MET A 75 4.54 33.47 -2.43
C MET A 75 5.00 32.35 -3.38
N ALA A 76 4.09 31.46 -3.79
CA ALA A 76 4.41 30.37 -4.72
C ALA A 76 4.76 30.91 -6.12
N ALA A 77 4.00 31.87 -6.63
CA ALA A 77 4.26 32.49 -7.92
C ALA A 77 5.61 33.23 -7.94
N LYS A 78 5.92 34.01 -6.90
CA LYS A 78 7.22 34.68 -6.75
C LYS A 78 8.39 33.70 -6.60
N ALA A 79 8.14 32.50 -6.10
CA ALA A 79 9.13 31.43 -6.02
C ALA A 79 9.36 30.71 -7.37
N GLY A 80 8.49 30.93 -8.36
CA GLY A 80 8.63 30.38 -9.70
C GLY A 80 7.63 29.27 -10.04
N ALA A 81 6.59 29.07 -9.23
CA ALA A 81 5.50 28.16 -9.57
C ALA A 81 4.73 28.65 -10.81
N ASN A 82 4.29 27.71 -11.64
CA ASN A 82 3.38 27.94 -12.77
C ASN A 82 1.94 27.63 -12.39
N ILE A 83 1.75 26.67 -11.48
CA ILE A 83 0.45 26.21 -11.01
C ILE A 83 0.49 26.17 -9.48
N VAL A 84 -0.56 26.63 -8.83
CA VAL A 84 -0.71 26.54 -7.37
C VAL A 84 -1.91 25.65 -7.04
N ALA A 85 -1.67 24.60 -6.26
CA ALA A 85 -2.70 23.66 -5.83
C ALA A 85 -3.30 24.06 -4.47
N ILE A 86 -4.63 24.12 -4.41
CA ILE A 86 -5.44 24.61 -3.28
C ILE A 86 -6.44 23.52 -2.90
N LEU A 87 -6.78 23.39 -1.61
CA LEU A 87 -7.79 22.42 -1.20
C LEU A 87 -9.20 22.87 -1.60
N ALA A 88 -10.01 21.94 -2.10
CA ALA A 88 -11.42 22.21 -2.39
C ALA A 88 -12.23 22.45 -1.11
N SER A 89 -11.78 21.98 0.05
CA SER A 89 -12.43 22.23 1.33
C SER A 89 -12.29 23.68 1.84
N SER A 90 -11.48 24.50 1.18
CA SER A 90 -11.32 25.93 1.47
C SER A 90 -12.59 26.70 1.15
N ASP A 91 -12.83 27.78 1.88
CA ASP A 91 -13.97 28.65 1.61
C ASP A 91 -13.88 29.28 0.20
N ASN A 92 -15.03 29.54 -0.43
CA ASN A 92 -15.06 30.17 -1.75
C ASN A 92 -14.40 31.54 -1.78
N SER A 93 -14.45 32.30 -0.68
CA SER A 93 -13.76 33.58 -0.58
C SER A 93 -12.24 33.40 -0.70
N THR A 94 -11.66 32.39 -0.05
CA THR A 94 -10.25 32.01 -0.16
C THR A 94 -9.89 31.65 -1.60
N ILE A 95 -10.69 30.81 -2.26
CA ILE A 95 -10.45 30.39 -3.65
C ILE A 95 -10.59 31.57 -4.61
N THR A 96 -11.58 32.44 -4.39
CA THR A 96 -11.77 33.66 -5.19
C THR A 96 -10.58 34.61 -5.06
N ASP A 97 -10.06 34.81 -3.85
CA ASP A 97 -8.88 35.64 -3.63
C ASP A 97 -7.61 35.04 -4.22
N ALA A 98 -7.46 33.71 -4.14
CA ALA A 98 -6.41 32.98 -4.83
C ALA A 98 -6.46 33.19 -6.35
N LEU A 99 -7.64 33.07 -6.98
CA LEU A 99 -7.83 33.28 -8.42
C LEU A 99 -7.47 34.72 -8.84
N ARG A 100 -7.81 35.73 -8.02
CA ARG A 100 -7.41 37.13 -8.27
C ARG A 100 -5.88 37.28 -8.24
N ALA A 101 -5.22 36.69 -7.25
CA ALA A 101 -3.76 36.70 -7.17
C ALA A 101 -3.13 35.93 -8.33
N ALA A 102 -3.69 34.79 -8.71
CA ALA A 102 -3.23 33.95 -9.81
C ALA A 102 -3.21 34.73 -11.13
N LYS A 103 -4.32 35.43 -11.44
CA LYS A 103 -4.43 36.32 -12.60
C LYS A 103 -3.42 37.46 -12.56
N LYS A 104 -3.14 38.03 -11.39
CA LYS A 104 -2.15 39.11 -11.22
C LYS A 104 -0.72 38.64 -11.52
N TYR A 105 -0.38 37.42 -11.10
CA TYR A 105 0.97 36.86 -11.24
C TYR A 105 1.15 35.96 -12.48
N GLY A 106 0.08 35.68 -13.22
CA GLY A 106 0.13 34.87 -14.43
C GLY A 106 0.36 33.38 -14.14
N VAL A 107 -0.20 32.88 -13.04
CA VAL A 107 -0.17 31.45 -12.67
C VAL A 107 -1.58 30.86 -12.73
N GLU A 108 -1.66 29.54 -12.85
CA GLU A 108 -2.92 28.78 -12.92
C GLU A 108 -3.26 28.19 -11.54
N ILE A 109 -4.53 27.91 -11.29
CA ILE A 109 -5.03 27.31 -10.05
C ILE A 109 -5.54 25.90 -10.32
N MET A 110 -5.01 24.95 -9.56
CA MET A 110 -5.55 23.60 -9.44
C MET A 110 -6.27 23.47 -8.09
N VAL A 111 -7.47 22.93 -8.08
CA VAL A 111 -8.19 22.62 -6.84
C VAL A 111 -8.21 21.13 -6.59
N ASP A 112 -7.68 20.71 -5.44
CA ASP A 112 -7.61 19.33 -4.97
C ASP A 112 -8.88 18.97 -4.17
N LEU A 113 -9.66 18.00 -4.67
CA LEU A 113 -10.91 17.53 -4.05
C LEU A 113 -10.70 16.69 -2.79
N LEU A 114 -9.47 16.51 -2.33
CA LEU A 114 -9.16 15.74 -1.13
C LEU A 114 -10.02 16.22 0.07
N GLY A 115 -10.86 15.33 0.58
CA GLY A 115 -11.73 15.60 1.72
C GLY A 115 -13.02 16.36 1.40
N ALA A 116 -13.32 16.62 0.11
CA ALA A 116 -14.60 17.20 -0.29
C ALA A 116 -15.76 16.21 -0.03
N PRO A 117 -16.81 16.59 0.72
CA PRO A 117 -17.92 15.69 1.03
C PRO A 117 -18.74 15.27 -0.19
N ASP A 118 -18.96 16.19 -1.13
CA ASP A 118 -19.60 15.95 -2.43
C ASP A 118 -18.65 16.42 -3.55
N PRO A 119 -17.79 15.52 -4.06
CA PRO A 119 -16.82 15.86 -5.08
C PRO A 119 -17.46 16.41 -6.35
N VAL A 120 -18.63 15.90 -6.76
CA VAL A 120 -19.30 16.30 -8.01
C VAL A 120 -19.84 17.72 -7.90
N ALA A 121 -20.60 18.01 -6.84
CA ALA A 121 -21.13 19.34 -6.62
C ALA A 121 -19.99 20.36 -6.47
N ARG A 122 -18.94 19.98 -5.73
CA ARG A 122 -17.78 20.85 -5.53
C ARG A 122 -17.02 21.11 -6.82
N SER A 123 -16.83 20.11 -7.69
CA SER A 123 -16.19 20.33 -9.00
C SER A 123 -16.93 21.34 -9.87
N ARG A 124 -18.27 21.26 -9.92
CA ARG A 124 -19.10 22.22 -10.69
C ARG A 124 -18.96 23.64 -10.16
N GLU A 125 -18.89 23.79 -8.85
CA GLU A 125 -18.69 25.07 -8.20
C GLU A 125 -17.30 25.65 -8.51
N MET A 126 -16.25 24.83 -8.49
CA MET A 126 -14.89 25.25 -8.85
C MET A 126 -14.81 25.70 -10.31
N GLU A 127 -15.45 24.98 -11.23
CA GLU A 127 -15.58 25.40 -12.63
C GLU A 127 -16.30 26.75 -12.75
N ALA A 128 -17.40 26.94 -12.04
CA ALA A 128 -18.16 28.19 -12.07
C ALA A 128 -17.37 29.39 -11.52
N LEU A 129 -16.46 29.16 -10.55
CA LEU A 129 -15.56 30.20 -10.04
C LEU A 129 -14.42 30.56 -11.01
N GLY A 130 -14.15 29.71 -12.01
CA GLY A 130 -13.09 29.91 -13.00
C GLY A 130 -11.75 29.27 -12.61
N VAL A 131 -11.78 28.18 -11.86
CA VAL A 131 -10.59 27.34 -11.58
C VAL A 131 -10.11 26.68 -12.87
N ASP A 132 -8.78 26.61 -13.07
CA ASP A 132 -8.18 26.07 -14.30
C ASP A 132 -8.20 24.52 -14.32
N TYR A 133 -7.97 23.88 -13.17
CA TYR A 133 -7.88 22.43 -13.06
C TYR A 133 -8.57 21.91 -11.80
N VAL A 134 -9.19 20.73 -11.90
CA VAL A 134 -9.70 20.00 -10.72
C VAL A 134 -8.96 18.68 -10.57
N CYS A 135 -8.42 18.42 -9.40
CA CYS A 135 -7.71 17.19 -9.06
C CYS A 135 -8.58 16.27 -8.22
N VAL A 136 -8.85 15.08 -8.76
CA VAL A 136 -9.48 13.97 -8.04
C VAL A 136 -8.39 13.22 -7.29
N HIS A 137 -8.32 13.45 -5.99
CA HIS A 137 -7.27 12.89 -5.13
C HIS A 137 -7.85 11.98 -4.06
N VAL A 138 -7.36 10.74 -4.03
CA VAL A 138 -7.58 9.83 -2.91
C VAL A 138 -6.36 9.86 -1.99
N GLY A 139 -6.53 10.35 -0.77
CA GLY A 139 -5.45 10.43 0.22
C GLY A 139 -4.91 9.05 0.62
N ILE A 140 -3.69 9.03 1.18
CA ILE A 140 -2.98 7.79 1.54
C ILE A 140 -3.82 6.88 2.44
N ASP A 141 -4.48 7.43 3.46
CA ASP A 141 -5.33 6.64 4.37
C ASP A 141 -6.51 5.98 3.65
N GLN A 142 -7.11 6.67 2.68
CA GLN A 142 -8.20 6.13 1.87
C GLN A 142 -7.71 5.05 0.90
N GLN A 143 -6.52 5.20 0.34
CA GLN A 143 -5.89 4.16 -0.49
C GLN A 143 -5.61 2.90 0.33
N MET A 144 -5.18 3.04 1.58
CA MET A 144 -5.00 1.91 2.51
C MET A 144 -6.31 1.16 2.77
N MET A 145 -7.47 1.80 2.59
CA MET A 145 -8.79 1.18 2.69
C MET A 145 -9.32 0.65 1.35
N GLY A 146 -8.53 0.69 0.28
CA GLY A 146 -8.91 0.16 -1.04
C GLY A 146 -9.66 1.13 -1.94
N ARG A 147 -9.78 2.41 -1.55
CA ARG A 147 -10.35 3.43 -2.44
C ARG A 147 -9.36 3.80 -3.54
N ARG A 148 -9.83 3.92 -4.78
CA ARG A 148 -9.01 4.32 -5.94
C ARG A 148 -9.48 5.64 -6.52
N ALA A 149 -8.55 6.46 -7.01
CA ALA A 149 -8.87 7.76 -7.61
C ALA A 149 -9.77 7.67 -8.84
N ILE A 150 -9.61 6.60 -9.62
CA ILE A 150 -10.38 6.35 -10.85
C ILE A 150 -11.87 6.18 -10.55
N ASP A 151 -12.23 5.54 -9.43
CA ASP A 151 -13.62 5.32 -9.05
C ASP A 151 -14.35 6.67 -8.78
N PHE A 152 -13.61 7.72 -8.37
CA PHE A 152 -14.12 9.08 -8.20
C PHE A 152 -14.06 9.90 -9.48
N LEU A 153 -13.05 9.66 -10.35
CA LEU A 153 -12.95 10.31 -11.66
C LEU A 153 -14.20 10.04 -12.49
N ASP A 154 -14.63 8.77 -12.56
CA ASP A 154 -15.83 8.34 -13.29
C ASP A 154 -17.11 9.03 -12.79
N GLN A 155 -17.16 9.47 -11.53
CA GLN A 155 -18.30 10.20 -10.97
C GLN A 155 -18.34 11.67 -11.41
N ILE A 156 -17.20 12.28 -11.71
CA ILE A 156 -17.07 13.71 -12.04
C ILE A 156 -17.03 13.93 -13.56
N LEU A 157 -16.58 12.93 -14.31
CA LEU A 157 -16.54 12.98 -15.77
C LEU A 157 -17.94 13.27 -16.35
N GLY A 158 -17.99 14.21 -17.30
CA GLY A 158 -19.24 14.67 -17.91
C GLY A 158 -20.06 15.63 -17.05
N HIS A 159 -19.60 15.97 -15.83
CA HIS A 159 -20.23 16.99 -14.99
C HIS A 159 -19.50 18.34 -14.99
N VAL A 160 -18.27 18.38 -15.50
CA VAL A 160 -17.47 19.59 -15.72
C VAL A 160 -16.74 19.51 -17.05
N ASN A 161 -16.38 20.66 -17.63
CA ASN A 161 -15.65 20.78 -18.89
C ASN A 161 -14.17 21.15 -18.70
N ILE A 162 -13.80 21.62 -17.50
CA ILE A 162 -12.39 21.89 -17.16
C ILE A 162 -11.57 20.59 -17.05
N PRO A 163 -10.26 20.64 -17.35
CA PRO A 163 -9.41 19.45 -17.32
C PRO A 163 -9.33 18.83 -15.93
N LEU A 164 -9.51 17.51 -15.86
CA LEU A 164 -9.42 16.73 -14.64
C LEU A 164 -8.02 16.12 -14.49
N ALA A 165 -7.45 16.29 -13.30
CA ALA A 165 -6.28 15.57 -12.83
C ALA A 165 -6.69 14.39 -11.93
N VAL A 166 -5.92 13.30 -11.95
CA VAL A 166 -6.10 12.17 -11.04
C VAL A 166 -4.83 11.96 -10.22
N ALA A 167 -4.99 11.79 -8.92
CA ALA A 167 -3.90 11.56 -7.97
C ALA A 167 -4.29 10.50 -6.91
N GLY A 168 -3.28 9.79 -6.42
CA GLY A 168 -3.43 8.86 -5.30
C GLY A 168 -3.22 7.41 -5.69
N GLY A 169 -2.01 6.92 -5.45
CA GLY A 169 -1.66 5.50 -5.64
C GLY A 169 -1.48 5.08 -7.10
N ILE A 170 -1.24 6.04 -8.00
CA ILE A 170 -1.16 5.79 -9.44
C ILE A 170 0.19 5.16 -9.84
N ASP A 171 0.11 4.10 -10.63
CA ASP A 171 1.18 3.37 -11.31
C ASP A 171 0.91 3.33 -12.83
N ALA A 172 1.71 2.58 -13.60
CA ALA A 172 1.57 2.56 -15.06
C ALA A 172 0.21 2.00 -15.53
N ASP A 173 -0.31 0.96 -14.88
CA ASP A 173 -1.59 0.34 -15.24
C ASP A 173 -2.77 1.27 -14.92
N SER A 174 -2.77 1.88 -13.73
CA SER A 174 -3.82 2.83 -13.31
C SER A 174 -3.70 4.18 -14.01
N ALA A 175 -2.51 4.60 -14.43
CA ALA A 175 -2.32 5.77 -15.28
C ALA A 175 -2.98 5.57 -16.65
N ALA A 176 -2.76 4.40 -17.28
CA ALA A 176 -3.43 4.03 -18.53
C ALA A 176 -4.96 4.00 -18.38
N GLU A 177 -5.47 3.41 -17.29
CA GLU A 177 -6.90 3.39 -16.98
C GLU A 177 -7.47 4.81 -16.82
N ALA A 178 -6.77 5.70 -16.09
CA ALA A 178 -7.21 7.08 -15.91
C ALA A 178 -7.29 7.87 -17.23
N ILE A 179 -6.32 7.68 -18.12
CA ILE A 179 -6.35 8.28 -19.47
C ILE A 179 -7.50 7.74 -20.29
N ALA A 180 -7.72 6.42 -20.28
CA ALA A 180 -8.82 5.79 -20.98
C ALA A 180 -10.20 6.25 -20.47
N SER A 181 -10.32 6.53 -19.16
CA SER A 181 -11.53 7.13 -18.57
C SER A 181 -11.72 8.60 -18.97
N GLY A 182 -10.66 9.33 -19.34
CA GLY A 182 -10.75 10.72 -19.80
C GLY A 182 -10.02 11.75 -18.92
N ALA A 183 -9.15 11.32 -18.00
CA ALA A 183 -8.27 12.23 -17.28
C ALA A 183 -7.36 12.98 -18.25
N SER A 184 -7.18 14.29 -18.03
CA SER A 184 -6.25 15.12 -18.82
C SER A 184 -4.86 15.17 -18.20
N ILE A 185 -4.77 14.98 -16.89
CA ILE A 185 -3.54 15.05 -16.11
C ILE A 185 -3.48 13.81 -15.19
N VAL A 186 -2.34 13.14 -15.16
CA VAL A 186 -2.06 12.03 -14.25
C VAL A 186 -0.92 12.42 -13.32
N ILE A 187 -1.19 12.40 -12.02
CA ILE A 187 -0.24 12.76 -10.97
C ILE A 187 0.29 11.48 -10.32
N VAL A 188 1.59 11.24 -10.46
CA VAL A 188 2.28 10.09 -9.88
C VAL A 188 3.27 10.54 -8.81
N GLY A 189 3.29 9.81 -7.70
CA GLY A 189 4.21 10.06 -6.58
C GLY A 189 5.09 8.85 -6.33
N GLY A 190 4.72 8.04 -5.34
CA GLY A 190 5.54 6.93 -4.85
C GLY A 190 5.95 5.86 -5.88
N SER A 191 5.18 5.67 -6.95
CA SER A 191 5.55 4.76 -8.06
C SER A 191 6.81 5.22 -8.82
N VAL A 192 7.08 6.52 -8.81
CA VAL A 192 8.27 7.14 -9.39
C VAL A 192 9.30 7.44 -8.29
N THR A 193 8.91 8.19 -7.26
CA THR A 193 9.85 8.73 -6.26
C THR A 193 10.49 7.68 -5.33
N ARG A 194 9.87 6.50 -5.20
CA ARG A 194 10.43 5.35 -4.45
C ARG A 194 11.05 4.29 -5.35
N SER A 195 11.07 4.50 -6.67
CA SER A 195 11.70 3.57 -7.62
C SER A 195 13.22 3.55 -7.44
N PRO A 196 13.89 2.39 -7.59
CA PRO A 196 15.35 2.33 -7.68
C PRO A 196 15.90 2.97 -8.97
N ASP A 197 15.05 3.12 -9.99
CA ASP A 197 15.33 3.77 -11.27
C ASP A 197 14.13 4.68 -11.63
N VAL A 198 14.27 5.97 -11.29
CA VAL A 198 13.21 6.98 -11.46
C VAL A 198 12.95 7.22 -12.94
N THR A 199 13.99 7.39 -13.75
CA THR A 199 13.89 7.66 -15.19
C THR A 199 13.15 6.53 -15.91
N LYS A 200 13.50 5.27 -15.63
CA LYS A 200 12.81 4.12 -16.23
C LYS A 200 11.35 4.03 -15.78
N SER A 201 11.07 4.25 -14.50
CA SER A 201 9.69 4.24 -13.97
C SER A 201 8.83 5.31 -14.66
N GLY A 202 9.37 6.54 -14.80
CA GLY A 202 8.71 7.62 -15.53
C GLY A 202 8.41 7.25 -16.99
N LYS A 203 9.37 6.65 -17.71
CA LYS A 203 9.19 6.23 -19.11
C LYS A 203 8.08 5.19 -19.25
N MET A 204 8.07 4.19 -18.38
CA MET A 204 7.05 3.14 -18.40
C MET A 204 5.63 3.72 -18.20
N ILE A 205 5.47 4.66 -17.27
CA ILE A 205 4.19 5.32 -17.02
C ILE A 205 3.78 6.18 -18.22
N ARG A 206 4.71 6.95 -18.78
CA ARG A 206 4.48 7.75 -19.99
C ARG A 206 4.02 6.88 -21.16
N GLU A 207 4.73 5.79 -21.43
CA GLU A 207 4.40 4.85 -22.51
C GLU A 207 3.01 4.23 -22.32
N ALA A 208 2.66 3.87 -21.08
CA ALA A 208 1.34 3.34 -20.75
C ALA A 208 0.22 4.36 -21.00
N MET A 209 0.42 5.63 -20.59
CA MET A 209 -0.52 6.72 -20.85
C MET A 209 -0.70 7.00 -22.35
N ASP A 210 0.41 7.09 -23.09
CA ASP A 210 0.38 7.38 -24.52
C ASP A 210 -0.29 6.24 -25.30
N SER A 211 -0.03 4.98 -24.93
CA SER A 211 -0.65 3.80 -25.53
C SER A 211 -2.16 3.72 -25.28
N ALA A 212 -2.61 4.10 -24.07
CA ALA A 212 -4.02 4.06 -23.70
C ALA A 212 -4.91 5.00 -24.53
N LEU A 213 -4.34 6.04 -25.16
CA LEU A 213 -5.05 6.90 -26.11
C LEU A 213 -5.43 6.18 -27.39
N GLU A 214 -4.62 5.22 -27.82
CA GLU A 214 -4.85 4.47 -29.06
C GLU A 214 -5.76 3.27 -28.79
N ARG A 215 -5.45 2.51 -27.74
CA ARG A 215 -6.19 1.31 -27.37
C ARG A 215 -5.99 0.99 -25.89
N TYR A 216 -7.08 0.75 -25.19
CA TYR A 216 -7.06 0.29 -23.80
C TYR A 216 -7.88 -1.01 -23.67
N ASP A 217 -7.18 -2.12 -23.41
CA ASP A 217 -7.82 -3.40 -23.08
C ASP A 217 -8.03 -3.43 -21.55
N ARG A 218 -9.28 -3.25 -21.12
CA ARG A 218 -9.63 -3.20 -19.68
C ARG A 218 -9.33 -4.54 -19.01
N LYS A 219 -8.31 -4.57 -18.14
CA LYS A 219 -8.00 -5.75 -17.33
C LYS A 219 -9.15 -6.03 -16.35
N ALA A 220 -9.43 -7.31 -16.10
CA ALA A 220 -10.39 -7.70 -15.07
C ALA A 220 -9.92 -7.18 -13.70
N LYS A 221 -10.80 -6.48 -13.00
CA LYS A 221 -10.52 -5.93 -11.66
C LYS A 221 -10.40 -7.07 -10.68
N LYS A 222 -9.23 -7.24 -10.06
CA LYS A 222 -9.04 -8.16 -8.93
C LYS A 222 -9.90 -7.72 -7.75
N SER A 223 -10.44 -8.68 -7.01
CA SER A 223 -11.10 -8.37 -5.74
C SER A 223 -10.07 -7.89 -4.71
N MET A 224 -10.53 -7.14 -3.70
CA MET A 224 -9.66 -6.71 -2.60
C MET A 224 -9.04 -7.89 -1.86
N ASP A 225 -9.78 -9.00 -1.75
CA ASP A 225 -9.30 -10.23 -1.10
C ASP A 225 -8.17 -10.88 -1.91
N GLU A 226 -8.31 -10.95 -3.24
CA GLU A 226 -7.28 -11.48 -4.14
C GLU A 226 -5.99 -10.63 -4.07
N GLU A 227 -6.11 -9.31 -4.18
CA GLU A 227 -4.95 -8.40 -4.08
C GLU A 227 -4.28 -8.52 -2.70
N MET A 228 -5.06 -8.57 -1.63
CA MET A 228 -4.54 -8.73 -0.26
C MET A 228 -3.72 -10.00 -0.11
N ILE A 229 -4.24 -11.14 -0.57
CA ILE A 229 -3.55 -12.44 -0.47
C ILE A 229 -2.28 -12.44 -1.33
N GLU A 230 -2.31 -11.86 -2.52
CA GLU A 230 -1.11 -11.71 -3.36
C GLU A 230 -0.04 -10.86 -2.67
N ILE A 231 -0.40 -9.72 -2.09
CA ILE A 231 0.55 -8.87 -1.36
C ILE A 231 1.17 -9.64 -0.19
N PHE A 232 0.36 -10.36 0.59
CA PHE A 232 0.88 -11.16 1.71
C PHE A 232 1.80 -12.30 1.26
N ARG A 233 1.63 -12.83 0.03
CA ARG A 233 2.57 -13.79 -0.56
C ARG A 233 3.91 -13.16 -0.92
N GLU A 234 3.97 -11.86 -1.19
CA GLU A 234 5.21 -11.15 -1.52
C GLU A 234 5.99 -10.65 -0.29
N VAL A 235 5.29 -10.19 0.76
CA VAL A 235 5.93 -9.54 1.93
C VAL A 235 6.27 -10.53 3.04
N SER A 236 7.35 -10.31 3.79
CA SER A 236 7.77 -11.20 4.88
C SER A 236 6.98 -10.95 6.18
N THR A 237 6.95 -11.92 7.10
CA THR A 237 6.33 -11.73 8.41
C THR A 237 6.96 -10.58 9.21
N PRO A 238 8.28 -10.29 9.17
CA PRO A 238 8.83 -9.05 9.71
C PRO A 238 8.22 -7.77 9.11
N ASN A 239 8.03 -7.71 7.79
CA ASN A 239 7.43 -6.52 7.15
C ASN A 239 5.99 -6.30 7.64
N ILE A 240 5.22 -7.38 7.83
CA ILE A 240 3.86 -7.33 8.37
C ILE A 240 3.88 -6.90 9.85
N SER A 241 4.81 -7.44 10.65
CA SER A 241 5.00 -7.06 12.06
C SER A 241 5.25 -5.56 12.19
N ASP A 242 6.16 -5.00 11.38
CA ASP A 242 6.47 -3.57 11.40
C ASP A 242 5.27 -2.72 10.95
N ALA A 243 4.53 -3.15 9.94
CA ALA A 243 3.28 -2.51 9.52
C ALA A 243 2.19 -2.51 10.62
N MET A 244 2.22 -3.51 11.52
CA MET A 244 1.33 -3.63 12.68
C MET A 244 1.92 -3.05 13.98
N HIS A 245 3.02 -2.30 13.91
CA HIS A 245 3.74 -1.75 15.07
C HIS A 245 4.22 -2.84 16.05
N ARG A 246 4.84 -3.90 15.52
CA ARG A 246 5.43 -5.04 16.25
C ARG A 246 4.40 -5.87 17.01
N LYS A 247 3.23 -6.08 16.39
CA LYS A 247 2.10 -6.88 16.92
C LYS A 247 1.76 -8.04 15.98
N GLY A 248 0.91 -8.95 16.44
CA GLY A 248 0.39 -10.06 15.63
C GLY A 248 1.24 -11.33 15.63
N ALA A 249 2.54 -11.24 15.95
CA ALA A 249 3.42 -12.42 16.04
C ALA A 249 2.97 -13.42 17.12
N MET A 250 2.82 -14.68 16.72
CA MET A 250 2.60 -15.84 17.58
C MET A 250 3.93 -16.26 18.23
N ARG A 251 3.87 -16.64 19.50
CA ARG A 251 5.04 -17.09 20.28
C ARG A 251 5.23 -18.59 20.16
N ASP A 252 6.49 -19.00 20.08
CA ASP A 252 6.94 -20.41 20.04
C ASP A 252 6.41 -21.25 18.89
N ILE A 253 5.70 -20.67 17.91
CA ILE A 253 5.23 -21.40 16.73
C ILE A 253 6.31 -21.29 15.65
N LEU A 254 6.94 -22.42 15.32
CA LEU A 254 8.08 -22.48 14.40
C LEU A 254 7.76 -23.33 13.16
N PRO A 255 8.39 -23.04 12.00
CA PRO A 255 8.24 -23.87 10.82
C PRO A 255 8.83 -25.27 11.06
N ILE A 256 8.04 -26.30 10.78
CA ILE A 256 8.48 -27.69 10.85
C ILE A 256 9.28 -28.08 9.60
N ASN A 257 8.94 -27.45 8.48
CA ASN A 257 9.68 -27.49 7.22
C ASN A 257 10.08 -26.07 6.78
N PRO A 258 11.33 -25.64 7.06
CA PRO A 258 11.83 -24.34 6.64
C PRO A 258 11.78 -24.11 5.13
N GLY A 259 11.81 -22.86 4.71
CA GLY A 259 11.71 -22.43 3.31
C GLY A 259 10.28 -22.40 2.79
N LYS A 260 9.28 -22.54 3.66
CA LYS A 260 7.87 -22.51 3.30
C LYS A 260 7.19 -21.23 3.75
N LYS A 261 6.20 -20.83 2.94
CA LYS A 261 5.34 -19.69 3.22
C LYS A 261 3.89 -20.11 3.20
N ILE A 262 3.12 -19.65 4.18
CA ILE A 262 1.67 -19.80 4.23
C ILE A 262 1.00 -18.44 4.24
N VAL A 263 -0.11 -18.36 3.51
CA VAL A 263 -1.01 -17.20 3.50
C VAL A 263 -2.42 -17.75 3.33
N GLY A 264 -3.31 -17.42 4.26
CA GLY A 264 -4.73 -17.77 4.12
C GLY A 264 -5.60 -17.33 5.28
N LYS A 265 -6.91 -17.50 5.13
CA LYS A 265 -7.94 -17.19 6.12
C LYS A 265 -8.03 -18.32 7.15
N ALA A 266 -8.00 -17.96 8.43
CA ALA A 266 -8.01 -18.89 9.54
C ALA A 266 -9.33 -19.69 9.60
N ILE A 267 -9.21 -21.01 9.60
CA ILE A 267 -10.21 -21.92 10.18
C ILE A 267 -9.66 -22.30 11.55
N THR A 268 -10.29 -21.79 12.59
CA THR A 268 -9.83 -21.99 13.96
C THR A 268 -10.38 -23.30 14.51
N VAL A 269 -9.54 -24.01 15.27
CA VAL A 269 -9.89 -25.25 15.93
C VAL A 269 -9.40 -25.17 17.37
N GLN A 270 -10.32 -25.31 18.31
CA GLN A 270 -10.00 -25.55 19.71
C GLN A 270 -10.25 -27.03 19.99
N THR A 271 -9.20 -27.75 20.37
CA THR A 271 -9.31 -29.12 20.85
C THR A 271 -8.80 -29.24 22.28
N PHE A 272 -8.98 -30.41 22.87
CA PHE A 272 -8.50 -30.74 24.21
C PHE A 272 -7.24 -31.60 24.12
N GLU A 273 -6.54 -31.72 25.24
CA GLU A 273 -5.33 -32.52 25.33
C GLU A 273 -5.57 -33.96 24.84
N GLY A 274 -4.82 -34.31 23.79
CA GLY A 274 -4.87 -35.63 23.18
C GLY A 274 -6.16 -35.93 22.45
N ASP A 275 -6.87 -34.92 21.94
CA ASP A 275 -7.99 -35.11 20.99
C ASP A 275 -7.65 -34.55 19.60
N TRP A 276 -7.69 -35.41 18.58
CA TRP A 276 -7.43 -35.02 17.19
C TRP A 276 -8.69 -34.93 16.31
N ALA A 277 -9.87 -35.27 16.83
CA ALA A 277 -11.09 -35.38 16.02
C ALA A 277 -11.43 -34.05 15.32
N LYS A 278 -11.50 -32.94 16.07
CA LYS A 278 -11.82 -31.62 15.51
C LYS A 278 -10.72 -31.06 14.62
N SER A 279 -9.47 -31.40 14.90
CA SER A 279 -8.32 -31.04 14.05
C SER A 279 -8.49 -31.64 12.64
N VAL A 280 -8.79 -32.93 12.55
CA VAL A 280 -8.96 -33.62 11.26
C VAL A 280 -10.29 -33.24 10.59
N GLU A 281 -11.38 -33.10 11.34
CA GLU A 281 -12.69 -32.66 10.80
C GLU A 281 -12.62 -31.27 10.15
N ALA A 282 -11.76 -30.37 10.65
CA ALA A 282 -11.57 -29.05 10.04
C ALA A 282 -11.07 -29.11 8.58
N ILE A 283 -10.45 -30.22 8.17
CA ILE A 283 -10.02 -30.43 6.78
C ILE A 283 -11.25 -30.44 5.86
N ASP A 284 -12.40 -30.95 6.29
CA ASP A 284 -13.63 -31.02 5.49
C ASP A 284 -14.20 -29.62 5.20
N LEU A 285 -13.91 -28.64 6.05
CA LEU A 285 -14.35 -27.26 5.91
C LEU A 285 -13.32 -26.37 5.20
N ALA A 286 -12.06 -26.80 5.10
CA ALA A 286 -10.96 -26.03 4.53
C ALA A 286 -10.86 -26.15 3.01
N GLY A 287 -10.38 -25.09 2.36
CA GLY A 287 -10.03 -25.05 0.94
C GLY A 287 -8.71 -24.32 0.67
N PRO A 288 -8.40 -24.02 -0.60
CA PRO A 288 -7.10 -23.47 -1.01
C PRO A 288 -6.70 -22.13 -0.42
N GLU A 289 -7.66 -21.38 0.10
CA GLU A 289 -7.42 -20.07 0.72
C GLU A 289 -7.39 -20.14 2.25
N ASN A 290 -7.51 -21.34 2.83
CA ASN A 290 -7.61 -21.49 4.27
C ASN A 290 -6.32 -22.01 4.90
N VAL A 291 -6.05 -21.49 6.11
CA VAL A 291 -5.06 -22.04 7.02
C VAL A 291 -5.79 -22.57 8.23
N ILE A 292 -5.55 -23.83 8.58
CA ILE A 292 -6.13 -24.41 9.80
C ILE A 292 -5.25 -23.98 10.98
N VAL A 293 -5.84 -23.36 12.00
CA VAL A 293 -5.14 -22.86 13.19
C VAL A 293 -5.69 -23.59 14.41
N ILE A 294 -4.83 -24.35 15.08
CA ILE A 294 -5.23 -25.30 16.10
C ILE A 294 -4.64 -24.91 17.45
N TYR A 295 -5.49 -24.82 18.47
CA TYR A 295 -5.07 -24.87 19.86
C TYR A 295 -5.31 -26.29 20.41
N ASN A 296 -4.23 -26.99 20.75
CA ASN A 296 -4.29 -28.39 21.19
C ASN A 296 -4.37 -28.56 22.72
N GLY A 297 -3.97 -27.54 23.49
CA GLY A 297 -3.87 -27.65 24.95
C GLY A 297 -2.73 -28.55 25.46
N SER A 298 -1.96 -29.21 24.60
CA SER A 298 -0.80 -30.03 24.98
C SER A 298 0.37 -29.90 23.99
N ARG A 299 1.58 -29.85 24.55
CA ARG A 299 2.85 -29.92 23.82
C ARG A 299 3.45 -31.32 23.75
N TYR A 300 2.85 -32.29 24.45
CA TYR A 300 3.42 -33.62 24.60
C TYR A 300 2.63 -34.71 23.87
N ILE A 301 1.36 -34.43 23.55
CA ILE A 301 0.47 -35.32 22.81
C ILE A 301 0.04 -34.63 21.52
N SER A 302 0.32 -35.24 20.38
CA SER A 302 0.03 -34.69 19.06
C SER A 302 -1.45 -34.83 18.69
N CYS A 303 -2.00 -33.76 18.07
CA CYS A 303 -3.29 -33.79 17.38
C CYS A 303 -3.15 -33.85 15.85
N TRP A 304 -1.93 -33.93 15.32
CA TRP A 304 -1.64 -33.84 13.89
C TRP A 304 -0.49 -34.73 13.44
N GLY A 305 -0.59 -35.31 12.25
CA GLY A 305 0.42 -36.23 11.72
C GLY A 305 0.41 -36.32 10.20
N GLY A 306 1.04 -37.35 9.66
CA GLY A 306 1.29 -37.51 8.23
C GLY A 306 0.02 -37.65 7.39
N LEU A 307 -0.93 -38.50 7.82
CA LEU A 307 -2.21 -38.69 7.12
C LEU A 307 -3.06 -37.41 7.03
N ALA A 308 -3.14 -36.64 8.12
CA ALA A 308 -3.85 -35.36 8.13
C ALA A 308 -3.18 -34.35 7.19
N THR A 309 -1.85 -34.34 7.17
CA THR A 309 -1.04 -33.53 6.26
C THR A 309 -1.28 -33.90 4.80
N GLN A 310 -1.32 -35.20 4.49
CA GLN A 310 -1.61 -35.68 3.14
C GLN A 310 -3.02 -35.29 2.70
N SER A 311 -4.02 -35.41 3.58
CA SER A 311 -5.39 -34.98 3.29
C SER A 311 -5.46 -33.48 2.97
N CYS A 312 -4.83 -32.63 3.78
CA CYS A 312 -4.72 -31.20 3.50
C CYS A 312 -4.08 -30.89 2.16
N LYS A 313 -2.94 -31.55 1.84
CA LYS A 313 -2.24 -31.35 0.57
C LYS A 313 -3.10 -31.74 -0.63
N MET A 314 -3.81 -32.87 -0.55
CA MET A 314 -4.68 -33.34 -1.63
C MET A 314 -5.90 -32.43 -1.84
N LYS A 315 -6.44 -31.86 -0.77
CA LYS A 315 -7.55 -30.89 -0.84
C LYS A 315 -7.07 -29.48 -1.22
N GLY A 316 -5.75 -29.25 -1.19
CA GLY A 316 -5.12 -27.97 -1.54
C GLY A 316 -5.12 -26.92 -0.43
N VAL A 317 -5.40 -27.29 0.83
CA VAL A 317 -5.41 -26.36 1.98
C VAL A 317 -4.07 -25.64 2.11
N ALA A 318 -4.05 -24.34 2.36
CA ALA A 318 -2.84 -23.52 2.25
C ALA A 318 -1.75 -23.86 3.29
N GLY A 319 -2.15 -24.31 4.49
CA GLY A 319 -1.21 -24.70 5.55
C GLY A 319 -1.90 -24.98 6.88
N VAL A 320 -1.09 -25.38 7.87
CA VAL A 320 -1.55 -25.65 9.24
C VAL A 320 -0.63 -24.99 10.27
N VAL A 321 -1.24 -24.38 11.29
CA VAL A 321 -0.57 -23.78 12.45
C VAL A 321 -1.08 -24.45 13.71
N ILE A 322 -0.19 -24.94 14.57
CA ILE A 322 -0.54 -25.77 15.74
C ILE A 322 0.13 -25.21 16.99
N ASP A 323 -0.66 -24.61 17.88
CA ASP A 323 -0.26 -24.41 19.28
C ASP A 323 -0.41 -25.73 20.04
N GLY A 324 0.58 -26.58 19.81
CA GLY A 324 0.67 -27.94 20.28
C GLY A 324 1.75 -28.72 19.56
N ALA A 325 1.65 -30.05 19.61
CA ALA A 325 2.63 -30.95 19.02
C ALA A 325 2.19 -31.50 17.66
N VAL A 326 3.17 -31.76 16.79
CA VAL A 326 3.02 -32.53 15.55
C VAL A 326 3.86 -33.81 15.60
N ARG A 327 3.47 -34.83 14.83
CA ARG A 327 4.22 -36.09 14.66
C ARG A 327 4.44 -36.44 13.18
N ASP A 328 5.09 -37.57 12.91
CA ASP A 328 5.34 -38.12 11.56
C ASP A 328 6.17 -37.16 10.68
N LEU A 329 7.27 -36.64 11.22
CA LEU A 329 8.07 -35.59 10.57
C LEU A 329 8.72 -36.00 9.26
N ASP A 330 9.03 -37.28 9.09
CA ASP A 330 9.52 -37.86 7.85
C ASP A 330 8.47 -37.71 6.74
N GLU A 331 7.22 -38.10 6.99
CA GLU A 331 6.11 -37.93 6.05
C GLU A 331 5.83 -36.45 5.78
N VAL A 332 5.78 -35.61 6.82
CA VAL A 332 5.55 -34.16 6.68
C VAL A 332 6.61 -33.50 5.79
N LYS A 333 7.88 -33.88 5.96
CA LYS A 333 8.99 -33.35 5.14
C LYS A 333 8.90 -33.85 3.70
N GLU A 334 8.60 -35.13 3.48
CA GLU A 334 8.44 -35.69 2.14
C GLU A 334 7.27 -35.05 1.38
N LEU A 335 6.17 -34.79 2.08
CA LEU A 335 5.01 -34.11 1.52
C LEU A 335 5.26 -32.63 1.22
N ASP A 336 6.35 -32.05 1.70
CA ASP A 336 6.75 -30.68 1.39
C ASP A 336 5.65 -29.64 1.69
N TYR A 337 4.82 -29.93 2.70
CA TYR A 337 3.59 -29.20 3.03
C TYR A 337 3.80 -28.28 4.24
N PRO A 338 3.39 -27.00 4.19
CA PRO A 338 3.74 -26.05 5.24
C PRO A 338 3.02 -26.32 6.57
N ILE A 339 3.80 -26.66 7.59
CA ILE A 339 3.31 -26.85 8.96
C ILE A 339 4.13 -26.00 9.92
N PHE A 340 3.44 -25.30 10.81
CA PHE A 340 4.02 -24.55 11.91
C PHE A 340 3.51 -25.12 13.21
N ALA A 341 4.39 -25.46 14.16
CA ALA A 341 3.97 -26.01 15.43
C ALA A 341 4.86 -25.56 16.59
N SER A 342 4.35 -25.73 17.82
CA SER A 342 5.07 -25.36 19.04
C SER A 342 5.99 -26.46 19.58
N SER A 343 5.74 -27.72 19.20
CA SER A 343 6.54 -28.87 19.61
C SER A 343 6.40 -30.06 18.65
N ILE A 344 7.26 -31.05 18.84
CA ILE A 344 7.28 -32.31 18.10
C ILE A 344 7.23 -33.45 19.12
N THR A 345 6.43 -34.48 18.86
CA THR A 345 6.31 -35.66 19.73
C THR A 345 5.95 -36.90 18.91
N PRO A 346 6.37 -38.12 19.30
CA PRO A 346 5.87 -39.35 18.68
C PRO A 346 4.46 -39.75 19.18
N SER A 347 4.04 -39.25 20.34
CA SER A 347 2.78 -39.65 20.98
C SER A 347 1.58 -39.03 20.29
N ALA A 348 0.61 -39.84 19.85
CA ALA A 348 -0.68 -39.36 19.37
C ALA A 348 -1.76 -39.36 20.45
N GLY A 349 -2.76 -38.52 20.26
CA GLY A 349 -4.03 -38.56 20.98
C GLY A 349 -5.02 -39.60 20.43
N GLU A 350 -6.25 -39.51 20.93
CA GLU A 350 -7.41 -40.34 20.56
C GLU A 350 -8.51 -39.45 19.97
N PRO A 351 -9.40 -39.94 19.08
CA PRO A 351 -10.49 -39.13 18.55
C PRO A 351 -11.64 -39.06 19.57
N LYS A 352 -11.60 -38.11 20.51
CA LYS A 352 -12.62 -37.98 21.56
C LYS A 352 -13.82 -37.16 21.09
N GLY A 353 -13.68 -36.38 20.02
CA GLY A 353 -14.76 -35.60 19.41
C GLY A 353 -15.10 -34.30 20.15
N MET A 354 -14.27 -33.90 21.12
CA MET A 354 -14.44 -32.72 21.94
C MET A 354 -13.80 -31.49 21.28
N GLY A 355 -14.31 -30.31 21.62
CA GLY A 355 -13.79 -29.04 21.10
C GLY A 355 -14.71 -28.40 20.07
N GLU A 356 -14.21 -27.35 19.43
CA GLU A 356 -14.98 -26.47 18.56
C GLU A 356 -14.18 -26.09 17.31
N ILE A 357 -14.88 -25.96 16.18
CA ILE A 357 -14.33 -25.42 14.93
C ILE A 357 -15.03 -24.08 14.68
N ASN A 358 -14.29 -23.09 14.19
CA ASN A 358 -14.74 -21.72 13.97
C ASN A 358 -15.16 -20.96 15.26
N ALA A 359 -14.51 -21.26 16.39
CA ALA A 359 -14.57 -20.44 17.60
C ALA A 359 -13.37 -19.49 17.70
N GLU A 360 -13.45 -18.42 18.50
CA GLU A 360 -12.27 -17.61 18.83
C GLU A 360 -11.34 -18.40 19.76
N ILE A 361 -10.07 -18.53 19.38
CA ILE A 361 -9.07 -19.33 20.13
C ILE A 361 -7.86 -18.49 20.51
N THR A 362 -7.08 -18.97 21.47
CA THR A 362 -5.74 -18.42 21.76
C THR A 362 -4.66 -19.36 21.22
N CYS A 363 -3.90 -18.93 20.21
CA CYS A 363 -2.84 -19.70 19.56
C CYS A 363 -1.53 -18.90 19.57
N GLY A 364 -0.44 -19.48 20.10
CA GLY A 364 0.84 -18.80 20.25
C GLY A 364 0.74 -17.54 21.11
N GLY A 365 -0.19 -17.52 22.07
CA GLY A 365 -0.48 -16.35 22.90
C GLY A 365 -1.16 -15.18 22.17
N ARG A 366 -1.78 -15.40 21.01
CA ARG A 366 -2.60 -14.43 20.28
C ARG A 366 -4.04 -14.93 20.14
N SER A 367 -5.01 -14.01 20.25
CA SER A 367 -6.39 -14.31 19.84
C SER A 367 -6.43 -14.46 18.32
N VAL A 368 -7.12 -15.50 17.86
CA VAL A 368 -7.37 -15.80 16.45
C VAL A 368 -8.85 -16.06 16.29
N ARG A 369 -9.50 -15.30 15.41
CA ARG A 369 -10.92 -15.47 15.06
C ARG A 369 -11.06 -16.14 13.69
N PRO A 370 -12.19 -16.82 13.42
CA PRO A 370 -12.48 -17.36 12.10
C PRO A 370 -12.41 -16.26 11.03
N GLY A 371 -11.64 -16.54 9.99
CA GLY A 371 -11.40 -15.64 8.86
C GLY A 371 -10.29 -14.61 9.05
N ASP A 372 -9.67 -14.49 10.23
CA ASP A 372 -8.44 -13.68 10.38
C ASP A 372 -7.34 -14.20 9.43
N ILE A 373 -6.48 -13.31 8.94
CA ILE A 373 -5.44 -13.70 7.97
C ILE A 373 -4.22 -14.22 8.71
N ILE A 374 -3.74 -15.39 8.29
CA ILE A 374 -2.56 -16.04 8.82
C ILE A 374 -1.47 -15.96 7.77
N VAL A 375 -0.32 -15.41 8.16
CA VAL A 375 0.90 -15.41 7.35
C VAL A 375 2.02 -16.03 8.15
N GLY A 376 2.69 -17.02 7.56
CA GLY A 376 3.82 -17.71 8.19
C GLY A 376 4.97 -17.85 7.21
N ASP A 377 6.18 -17.64 7.71
CA ASP A 377 7.45 -17.87 7.01
C ASP A 377 8.52 -18.33 8.02
N ASP A 378 9.78 -18.41 7.60
CA ASP A 378 10.86 -18.89 8.45
C ASP A 378 11.07 -18.10 9.76
N SER A 379 10.55 -16.87 9.84
CA SER A 379 10.64 -16.05 11.07
C SER A 379 9.50 -16.33 12.06
N GLY A 380 8.49 -17.11 11.68
CA GLY A 380 7.35 -17.48 12.52
C GLY A 380 6.00 -17.20 11.86
N VAL A 381 4.97 -17.02 12.68
CA VAL A 381 3.59 -16.82 12.23
C VAL A 381 3.01 -15.52 12.78
N ILE A 382 2.30 -14.77 11.94
CA ILE A 382 1.53 -13.58 12.31
C ILE A 382 0.04 -13.81 12.05
N VAL A 383 -0.79 -13.40 13.02
CA VAL A 383 -2.23 -13.22 12.85
C VAL A 383 -2.56 -11.76 12.57
N ILE A 384 -3.39 -11.53 11.56
CA ILE A 384 -3.89 -10.23 11.13
C ILE A 384 -5.42 -10.23 11.23
N PRO A 385 -6.03 -9.28 11.97
CA PRO A 385 -7.48 -9.15 12.02
C PRO A 385 -8.09 -8.95 10.64
N LYS A 386 -9.10 -9.74 10.27
CA LYS A 386 -9.73 -9.70 8.94
C LYS A 386 -10.24 -8.32 8.53
N GLU A 387 -10.74 -7.53 9.49
CA GLU A 387 -11.28 -6.18 9.23
C GLU A 387 -10.20 -5.18 8.80
N ARG A 388 -8.93 -5.47 9.10
CA ARG A 388 -7.77 -4.63 8.76
C ARG A 388 -6.80 -5.30 7.80
N GLY A 389 -7.17 -6.47 7.25
CA GLY A 389 -6.28 -7.28 6.41
C GLY A 389 -5.73 -6.50 5.22
N TYR A 390 -6.60 -5.84 4.47
CA TYR A 390 -6.21 -5.08 3.28
C TYR A 390 -5.31 -3.86 3.63
N GLU A 391 -5.68 -3.10 4.65
CA GLU A 391 -4.88 -1.98 5.17
C GLU A 391 -3.46 -2.43 5.55
N ILE A 392 -3.36 -3.52 6.30
CA ILE A 392 -2.09 -4.06 6.78
C ILE A 392 -1.26 -4.63 5.62
N ALA A 393 -1.88 -5.29 4.65
CA ALA A 393 -1.19 -5.76 3.44
C ALA A 393 -0.52 -4.60 2.70
N ARG A 394 -1.27 -3.52 2.42
CA ARG A 394 -0.74 -2.34 1.73
C ARG A 394 0.40 -1.69 2.52
N ARG A 395 0.27 -1.52 3.84
CA ARG A 395 1.34 -1.00 4.70
C ARG A 395 2.57 -1.91 4.71
N ALA A 396 2.40 -3.22 4.79
CA ALA A 396 3.50 -4.19 4.74
C ALA A 396 4.25 -4.10 3.41
N LYS A 397 3.54 -3.89 2.29
CA LYS A 397 4.17 -3.67 0.98
C LYS A 397 4.96 -2.36 0.94
N GLU A 398 4.52 -1.31 1.62
CA GLU A 398 5.31 -0.09 1.74
C GLU A 398 6.59 -0.28 2.57
N VAL A 399 6.52 -1.05 3.66
CA VAL A 399 7.70 -1.41 4.44
C VAL A 399 8.72 -2.16 3.57
N GLU A 400 8.26 -3.17 2.82
CA GLU A 400 9.10 -3.93 1.88
C GLU A 400 9.75 -3.03 0.82
N LYS A 401 8.98 -2.14 0.18
CA LYS A 401 9.51 -1.19 -0.81
C LYS A 401 10.58 -0.27 -0.22
N ASN A 402 10.34 0.24 0.98
CA ASN A 402 11.30 1.09 1.68
C ASN A 402 12.59 0.32 1.99
N GLU A 403 12.49 -0.91 2.51
CA GLU A 403 13.64 -1.77 2.77
C GLU A 403 14.42 -2.12 1.49
N SER A 404 13.72 -2.45 0.41
CA SER A 404 14.34 -2.75 -0.89
C SER A 404 15.10 -1.54 -1.43
N ARG A 405 14.56 -0.33 -1.27
CA ARG A 405 15.30 0.91 -1.59
C ARG A 405 16.55 1.08 -0.71
N LEU A 406 16.43 0.92 0.60
CA LEU A 406 17.56 1.00 1.52
C LEU A 406 18.64 -0.04 1.17
N ARG A 407 18.23 -1.25 0.79
CA ARG A 407 19.11 -2.35 0.39
C ARG A 407 19.95 -1.99 -0.84
N GLU A 408 19.38 -1.31 -1.82
CA GLU A 408 20.13 -0.83 -3.00
C GLU A 408 21.14 0.26 -2.63
N GLU A 409 20.81 1.19 -1.71
CA GLU A 409 21.77 2.17 -1.21
C GLU A 409 22.92 1.49 -0.44
N ILE A 410 22.62 0.43 0.31
CA ILE A 410 23.64 -0.36 1.01
C ILE A 410 24.54 -1.09 0.02
N LYS A 411 23.98 -1.69 -1.04
CA LYS A 411 24.77 -2.31 -2.12
C LYS A 411 25.71 -1.34 -2.83
N ARG A 412 25.34 -0.04 -2.87
CA ARG A 412 26.19 1.04 -3.41
C ARG A 412 27.30 1.49 -2.44
N GLY A 413 27.46 0.83 -1.31
CA GLY A 413 28.60 1.02 -0.40
C GLY A 413 28.32 1.88 0.83
N LYS A 414 27.09 2.37 1.02
CA LYS A 414 26.69 3.06 2.25
C LYS A 414 26.37 2.05 3.36
N THR A 415 26.64 2.40 4.61
CA THR A 415 26.16 1.61 5.76
C THR A 415 24.70 1.92 6.05
N LEU A 416 23.98 1.01 6.71
CA LEU A 416 22.58 1.25 7.12
C LEU A 416 22.43 2.52 7.98
N SER A 417 23.41 2.80 8.84
CA SER A 417 23.43 3.99 9.69
C SER A 417 23.48 5.30 8.88
N GLU A 418 24.28 5.32 7.81
CA GLU A 418 24.39 6.46 6.90
C GLU A 418 23.12 6.64 6.08
N VAL A 419 22.58 5.56 5.51
CA VAL A 419 21.36 5.63 4.70
C VAL A 419 20.16 6.10 5.55
N ALA A 420 20.05 5.60 6.78
CA ALA A 420 18.99 5.99 7.70
C ALA A 420 19.27 7.30 8.45
N ASN A 421 20.40 7.98 8.19
CA ASN A 421 20.80 9.23 8.84
C ASN A 421 20.72 9.18 10.38
N LEU A 422 21.05 8.04 11.00
CA LEU A 422 20.84 7.84 12.44
C LEU A 422 21.59 8.86 13.32
N LYS A 423 22.72 9.38 12.81
CA LYS A 423 23.51 10.44 13.48
C LYS A 423 22.75 11.76 13.65
N LYS A 424 21.66 12.00 12.91
CA LYS A 424 20.78 13.17 13.12
C LYS A 424 20.02 13.10 14.45
N TRP A 425 19.84 11.90 15.01
CA TRP A 425 19.10 11.67 16.26
C TRP A 425 20.02 11.57 17.47
N GLU A 426 21.33 11.54 17.26
CA GLU A 426 22.30 11.73 18.33
C GLU A 426 22.15 13.16 18.85
N LYS A 427 21.70 13.30 20.11
CA LYS A 427 21.75 14.59 20.79
C LYS A 427 23.21 15.01 20.91
N LYS A 428 23.55 16.15 20.31
CA LYS A 428 24.85 16.81 20.49
C LYS A 428 25.01 17.36 21.90
#